data_AF-A0AAQ1L3Y7-F1
#
_entry.id   AF-A0AAQ1L3Y7-F1
#
_cell.length_a   1.000
_cell.length_b   1.000
_cell.length_c   1.000
_cell.angle_alpha   90.00
_cell.angle_beta   90.00
_cell.angle_gamma   90.00
#
_symmetry.space_group_name_H-M   'P 1'
#
loop_
_entity.id
_entity.type
_entity.pdbx_description
1 polymer ?
#
loop_
_entity_poly.entity_id
_entity_poly.type
_entity_poly.pdbx_seq_one_letter_code
_entity_poly.pdbx_strand_id
1 'polypeptide(L)'
;MNAVLLQPAFTDPVLDAQRSFRVALKALSGPGVIQTLPCAHQPPALQGLDSATHALCLALLDLDTPVWLAPAFDTPAIRANIAFHCGSPIVTERHAARFALLDASTALQLHDFDTGNDRYPDQSCTLMIQLPDLQGGRMLAWSGPGIERRHSVALPLDEGFWAAREARNVFPCGLDVFFVSGNRLLGLPRSTRVQECA
;
A
#
# COMPACT_ATOMS: atom_id res chain seq x y z
N MET A 1 -5.08 31.25 -2.28
CA MET A 1 -6.18 30.36 -2.71
C MET A 1 -6.54 29.51 -1.50
N ASN A 2 -7.78 29.57 -1.01
CA ASN A 2 -8.20 28.69 0.09
C ASN A 2 -8.13 27.24 -0.40
N ALA A 3 -7.16 26.48 0.11
CA ALA A 3 -7.11 25.05 -0.13
C ALA A 3 -8.37 24.45 0.49
N VAL A 4 -9.23 23.86 -0.34
CA VAL A 4 -10.37 23.08 0.14
C VAL A 4 -9.81 21.87 0.86
N LEU A 5 -9.84 21.91 2.20
CA LEU A 5 -9.22 20.90 3.06
C LEU A 5 -9.91 19.53 2.97
N LEU A 6 -11.24 19.50 2.80
CA LEU A 6 -12.03 18.27 2.69
C LEU A 6 -12.57 18.11 1.27
N GLN A 7 -12.27 16.97 0.64
CA GLN A 7 -12.83 16.55 -0.63
C GLN A 7 -13.94 15.53 -0.38
N PRO A 8 -14.92 15.36 -1.29
CA PRO A 8 -15.83 14.22 -1.21
C PRO A 8 -15.05 12.90 -1.32
N ALA A 9 -15.58 11.84 -0.70
CA ALA A 9 -15.04 10.48 -0.82
C ALA A 9 -15.70 9.74 -2.01
N PHE A 10 -15.93 8.44 -1.88
CA PHE A 10 -16.66 7.65 -2.89
C PHE A 10 -18.06 8.20 -3.17
N THR A 11 -18.51 8.02 -4.43
CA THR A 11 -19.87 8.40 -4.82
C THR A 11 -20.90 7.44 -4.23
N ASP A 12 -20.62 6.13 -4.27
CA ASP A 12 -21.36 5.11 -3.52
C ASP A 12 -20.44 4.51 -2.45
N PRO A 13 -20.48 5.01 -1.20
CA PRO A 13 -19.54 4.61 -0.15
C PRO A 13 -19.48 3.10 0.09
N VAL A 14 -20.61 2.40 -0.01
CA VAL A 14 -20.67 0.96 0.28
C VAL A 14 -20.12 0.17 -0.89
N LEU A 15 -20.64 0.40 -2.10
CA LEU A 15 -20.26 -0.41 -3.25
C LEU A 15 -18.85 -0.11 -3.73
N ASP A 16 -18.41 1.16 -3.67
CA ASP A 16 -17.07 1.54 -4.11
C ASP A 16 -15.99 1.12 -3.11
N ALA A 17 -16.26 1.17 -1.80
CA ALA A 17 -15.36 0.59 -0.80
C ALA A 17 -15.22 -0.92 -0.99
N GLN A 18 -16.34 -1.63 -1.20
CA GLN A 18 -16.34 -3.07 -1.43
C GLN A 18 -15.62 -3.47 -2.73
N ARG A 19 -15.76 -2.67 -3.80
CA ARG A 19 -14.99 -2.83 -5.05
C ARG A 19 -13.51 -2.64 -4.80
N SER A 20 -13.13 -1.55 -4.12
CA SER A 20 -11.74 -1.23 -3.82
C SER A 20 -11.09 -2.30 -2.95
N PHE A 21 -11.81 -2.82 -1.94
CA PHE A 21 -11.38 -3.96 -1.13
C PHE A 21 -11.14 -5.22 -1.99
N ARG A 22 -12.04 -5.57 -2.91
CA ARG A 22 -11.82 -6.71 -3.82
C ARG A 22 -10.59 -6.53 -4.70
N VAL A 23 -10.33 -5.31 -5.17
CA VAL A 23 -9.15 -5.00 -5.97
C VAL A 23 -7.88 -5.20 -5.13
N ALA A 24 -7.86 -4.74 -3.88
CA ALA A 24 -6.78 -4.97 -2.92
C ALA A 24 -6.56 -6.46 -2.65
N LEU A 25 -7.64 -7.20 -2.35
CA LEU A 25 -7.60 -8.65 -2.13
C LEU A 25 -7.04 -9.39 -3.34
N LYS A 26 -7.46 -9.01 -4.55
CA LYS A 26 -6.96 -9.62 -5.79
C LYS A 26 -5.49 -9.31 -6.03
N ALA A 27 -5.02 -8.11 -5.66
CA ALA A 27 -3.62 -7.74 -5.78
C ALA A 27 -2.71 -8.56 -4.86
N LEU A 28 -3.14 -8.86 -3.62
CA LEU A 28 -2.37 -9.71 -2.69
C LEU A 28 -2.50 -11.21 -2.97
N SER A 29 -3.67 -11.67 -3.45
CA SER A 29 -3.88 -13.09 -3.77
C SER A 29 -3.31 -13.51 -5.12
N GLY A 30 -3.05 -12.56 -6.03
CA GLY A 30 -2.28 -12.75 -7.26
C GLY A 30 -1.06 -11.85 -7.30
N PRO A 31 -0.01 -12.11 -6.50
CA PRO A 31 1.14 -11.22 -6.39
C PRO A 31 1.84 -11.02 -7.73
N GLY A 32 2.25 -9.79 -8.01
CA GLY A 32 2.89 -9.44 -9.29
C GLY A 32 1.93 -9.21 -10.46
N VAL A 33 0.61 -9.37 -10.26
CA VAL A 33 -0.41 -9.05 -11.27
C VAL A 33 -1.02 -7.68 -10.97
N ILE A 34 -0.79 -6.73 -11.87
CA ILE A 34 -1.36 -5.38 -11.76
C ILE A 34 -2.89 -5.44 -11.80
N GLN A 35 -3.54 -4.89 -10.79
CA GLN A 35 -4.96 -4.60 -10.76
C GLN A 35 -5.22 -3.13 -11.06
N THR A 36 -6.39 -2.82 -11.63
CA THR A 36 -6.78 -1.45 -11.99
C THR A 36 -8.11 -1.11 -11.35
N LEU A 37 -8.18 0.04 -10.67
CA LEU A 37 -9.40 0.61 -10.15
C LEU A 37 -10.15 1.35 -11.28
N PRO A 38 -11.38 0.95 -11.64
CA PRO A 38 -12.12 1.58 -12.73
C PRO A 38 -12.41 3.05 -12.44
N CYS A 39 -12.33 3.91 -13.46
CA CYS A 39 -12.51 5.37 -13.30
C CYS A 39 -13.86 5.75 -12.67
N ALA A 40 -14.92 4.99 -12.96
CA ALA A 40 -16.25 5.22 -12.39
C ALA A 40 -16.34 5.01 -10.86
N HIS A 41 -15.34 4.37 -10.26
CA HIS A 41 -15.29 3.99 -8.85
C HIS A 41 -14.08 4.59 -8.13
N GLN A 42 -13.40 5.54 -8.76
CA GLN A 42 -12.31 6.28 -8.13
C GLN A 42 -12.89 7.38 -7.24
N PRO A 43 -12.31 7.62 -6.06
CA PRO A 43 -12.65 8.81 -5.29
C PRO A 43 -12.14 10.06 -6.03
N PRO A 44 -12.71 11.24 -5.75
CA PRO A 44 -12.21 12.51 -6.25
C PRO A 44 -10.71 12.70 -6.01
N ALA A 45 -10.09 13.47 -6.90
CA ALA A 45 -8.66 13.76 -6.83
C ALA A 45 -8.32 14.49 -5.53
N LEU A 46 -7.29 13.97 -4.83
CA LEU A 46 -6.69 14.60 -3.67
C LEU A 46 -5.23 14.87 -4.00
N GLN A 47 -4.81 16.13 -4.00
CA GLN A 47 -3.48 16.51 -4.47
C GLN A 47 -2.38 15.75 -3.70
N GLY A 48 -1.49 15.10 -4.44
CA GLY A 48 -0.39 14.30 -3.89
C GLY A 48 -0.75 12.83 -3.58
N LEU A 49 -2.03 12.48 -3.59
CA LEU A 49 -2.51 11.12 -3.34
C LEU A 49 -3.15 10.53 -4.60
N ASP A 50 -2.59 9.44 -5.09
CA ASP A 50 -3.11 8.75 -6.27
C ASP A 50 -4.52 8.18 -5.99
N SER A 51 -5.34 8.11 -7.03
CA SER A 51 -6.74 7.65 -6.92
C SER A 51 -6.86 6.25 -6.31
N ALA A 52 -5.95 5.33 -6.67
CA ALA A 52 -5.91 4.00 -6.07
C ALA A 52 -5.44 4.04 -4.60
N THR A 53 -4.47 4.90 -4.24
CA THR A 53 -4.04 5.06 -2.85
C THR A 53 -5.18 5.60 -2.00
N HIS A 54 -5.86 6.65 -2.47
CA HIS A 54 -7.03 7.21 -1.78
C HIS A 54 -8.15 6.17 -1.63
N ALA A 55 -8.42 5.37 -2.67
CA ALA A 55 -9.42 4.32 -2.60
C ALA A 55 -9.06 3.22 -1.60
N LEU A 56 -7.79 2.84 -1.49
CA LEU A 56 -7.32 1.92 -0.46
C LEU A 56 -7.50 2.52 0.94
N CYS A 57 -7.17 3.79 1.14
CA CYS A 57 -7.41 4.46 2.42
C CYS A 57 -8.88 4.41 2.83
N LEU A 58 -9.79 4.74 1.90
CA LEU A 58 -11.24 4.74 2.17
C LEU A 58 -11.82 3.33 2.40
N ALA A 59 -11.20 2.29 1.84
CA ALA A 59 -11.70 0.92 1.92
C ALA A 59 -11.08 0.09 3.05
N LEU A 60 -9.90 0.46 3.54
CA LEU A 60 -9.10 -0.34 4.48
C LEU A 60 -8.85 0.36 5.82
N LEU A 61 -8.95 1.69 5.87
CA LEU A 61 -8.72 2.43 7.11
C LEU A 61 -10.03 2.68 7.84
N ASP A 62 -9.94 2.58 9.16
CA ASP A 62 -11.01 2.77 10.13
C ASP A 62 -10.40 3.21 11.48
N LEU A 63 -11.25 3.34 12.50
CA LEU A 63 -10.85 3.75 13.85
C LEU A 63 -9.77 2.82 14.48
N ASP A 64 -9.76 1.54 14.11
CA ASP A 64 -8.91 0.51 14.72
C ASP A 64 -7.60 0.28 13.95
N THR A 65 -7.42 1.00 12.84
CA THR A 65 -6.26 0.85 11.95
C THR A 65 -5.45 2.15 11.86
N PRO A 66 -4.62 2.47 12.87
CA PRO A 66 -3.72 3.61 12.84
C PRO A 66 -2.84 3.66 11.59
N VAL A 67 -2.69 4.85 11.00
CA VAL A 67 -1.90 5.08 9.79
C VAL A 67 -0.70 5.99 10.05
N TRP A 68 0.46 5.58 9.55
CA TRP A 68 1.66 6.43 9.48
C TRP A 68 1.78 7.06 8.09
N LEU A 69 2.13 8.33 8.02
CA LEU A 69 2.28 9.08 6.77
C LEU A 69 3.74 9.46 6.56
N ALA A 70 4.31 9.08 5.41
CA ALA A 70 5.58 9.65 4.97
C ALA A 70 5.43 11.17 4.75
N PRO A 71 6.53 11.95 4.84
CA PRO A 71 6.47 13.41 4.70
C PRO A 71 5.77 13.91 3.44
N ALA A 72 5.84 13.16 2.33
CA ALA A 72 5.16 13.49 1.07
C ALA A 72 3.62 13.45 1.18
N PHE A 73 3.06 12.64 2.08
CA PHE A 73 1.62 12.51 2.32
C PHE A 73 1.16 13.24 3.57
N ASP A 74 2.07 13.70 4.41
CA ASP A 74 1.75 14.43 5.64
C ASP A 74 1.37 15.90 5.35
N THR A 75 0.27 16.08 4.62
CA THR A 75 -0.28 17.39 4.27
C THR A 75 -1.58 17.66 5.04
N PRO A 76 -1.94 18.93 5.30
CA PRO A 76 -3.21 19.26 5.96
C PRO A 76 -4.44 18.67 5.26
N ALA A 77 -4.44 18.61 3.92
CA ALA A 77 -5.53 18.06 3.15
C ALA A 77 -5.64 16.54 3.30
N ILE A 78 -4.52 15.80 3.18
CA ILE A 78 -4.53 14.33 3.34
C ILE A 78 -4.91 13.94 4.77
N ARG A 79 -4.34 14.61 5.78
CA ARG A 79 -4.71 14.40 7.18
C ARG A 79 -6.20 14.62 7.42
N ALA A 80 -6.75 15.73 6.92
CA ALA A 80 -8.16 16.05 7.11
C ALA A 80 -9.09 15.01 6.45
N ASN A 81 -8.77 14.55 5.23
CA ASN A 81 -9.59 13.55 4.54
C ASN A 81 -9.51 12.17 5.19
N ILE A 82 -8.33 11.73 5.63
CA ILE A 82 -8.19 10.46 6.38
C ILE A 82 -8.96 10.52 7.69
N ALA A 83 -8.78 11.58 8.48
CA ALA A 83 -9.45 11.73 9.77
C ALA A 83 -10.98 11.82 9.62
N PHE A 84 -11.47 12.54 8.61
CA PHE A 84 -12.90 12.75 8.41
C PHE A 84 -13.61 11.54 7.80
N HIS A 85 -13.05 10.93 6.75
CA HIS A 85 -13.72 9.85 6.01
C HIS A 85 -13.43 8.46 6.57
N CYS A 86 -12.22 8.23 7.09
CA CYS A 86 -11.83 6.93 7.63
C CYS A 86 -11.92 6.89 9.16
N GLY A 87 -11.77 8.03 9.85
CA GLY A 87 -11.67 8.05 11.32
C GLY A 87 -10.36 7.44 11.86
N SER A 88 -9.41 7.11 10.98
CA SER A 88 -8.17 6.43 11.35
C SER A 88 -7.22 7.34 12.13
N PRO A 89 -6.69 6.87 13.28
CA PRO A 89 -5.67 7.60 14.03
C PRO A 89 -4.39 7.79 13.19
N ILE A 90 -3.92 9.02 13.04
CA ILE A 90 -2.65 9.29 12.35
C ILE A 90 -1.53 9.30 13.39
N VAL A 91 -0.59 8.36 13.28
CA VAL A 91 0.50 8.15 14.25
C VAL A 91 1.84 8.67 13.72
N THR A 92 2.70 9.12 14.62
CA THR A 92 4.07 9.56 14.30
C THR A 92 5.07 8.41 14.31
N GLU A 93 4.85 7.43 15.18
CA GLU A 93 5.72 6.28 15.37
C GLU A 93 5.35 5.13 14.41
N ARG A 94 6.34 4.60 13.68
CA ARG A 94 6.12 3.52 12.70
C ARG A 94 5.61 2.22 13.33
N HIS A 95 6.08 1.89 14.53
CA HIS A 95 5.70 0.65 15.22
C HIS A 95 4.23 0.66 15.69
N ALA A 96 3.63 1.84 15.87
CA ALA A 96 2.23 2.00 16.24
C ALA A 96 1.27 1.86 15.05
N ALA A 97 1.79 1.82 13.82
CA ALA A 97 0.98 1.82 12.61
C ALA A 97 0.44 0.42 12.27
N ARG A 98 -0.79 0.36 11.77
CA ARG A 98 -1.36 -0.80 11.06
C ARG A 98 -1.26 -0.64 9.55
N PHE A 99 -1.29 0.60 9.07
CA PHE A 99 -0.99 0.96 7.69
C PHE A 99 0.06 2.05 7.60
N ALA A 100 0.81 2.07 6.51
CA ALA A 100 1.75 3.15 6.24
C ALA A 100 1.64 3.62 4.79
N LEU A 101 1.52 4.93 4.58
CA LEU A 101 1.62 5.55 3.26
C LEU A 101 3.06 6.01 3.02
N LEU A 102 3.72 5.43 2.02
CA LEU A 102 5.09 5.74 1.63
C LEU A 102 5.17 6.12 0.16
N ASP A 103 6.23 6.83 -0.18
CA ASP A 103 6.63 7.13 -1.54
C ASP A 103 7.96 6.42 -1.83
N ALA A 104 8.41 6.46 -3.08
CA ALA A 104 9.67 5.84 -3.47
C ALA A 104 10.88 6.31 -2.60
N SER A 105 10.89 7.57 -2.14
CA SER A 105 11.99 8.12 -1.34
C SER A 105 12.06 7.55 0.08
N THR A 106 10.93 7.12 0.64
CA THR A 106 10.84 6.53 1.99
C THR A 106 10.74 5.00 1.99
N ALA A 107 10.66 4.37 0.82
CA ALA A 107 10.51 2.92 0.66
C ALA A 107 11.66 2.11 1.28
N LEU A 108 12.88 2.65 1.42
CA LEU A 108 14.00 1.98 2.10
C LEU A 108 13.87 1.97 3.63
N GLN A 109 13.04 2.85 4.21
CA GLN A 109 12.93 3.05 5.65
C GLN A 109 11.93 2.09 6.27
N LEU A 110 12.12 0.78 6.01
CA LEU A 110 11.23 -0.27 6.49
C LEU A 110 11.44 -0.62 7.97
N HIS A 111 12.50 -0.09 8.58
CA HIS A 111 12.78 -0.27 10.00
C HIS A 111 11.61 0.26 10.86
N ASP A 112 11.42 -0.36 12.02
CA ASP A 112 10.41 -0.01 13.03
C ASP A 112 8.94 -0.24 12.67
N PHE A 113 8.59 -0.58 11.42
CA PHE A 113 7.23 -1.06 11.15
C PHE A 113 6.99 -2.42 11.77
N ASP A 114 5.88 -2.59 12.50
CA ASP A 114 5.55 -3.86 13.16
C ASP A 114 5.43 -4.99 12.13
N THR A 115 6.19 -6.06 12.30
CA THR A 115 6.16 -7.25 11.43
C THR A 115 5.18 -8.32 11.92
N GLY A 116 4.44 -8.03 12.99
CA GLY A 116 3.69 -9.02 13.74
C GLY A 116 4.60 -9.90 14.59
N ASN A 117 4.01 -10.93 15.17
CA ASN A 117 4.72 -11.96 15.92
C ASN A 117 4.19 -13.35 15.56
N ASP A 118 4.89 -14.42 15.97
CA ASP A 118 4.55 -15.79 15.60
C ASP A 118 3.11 -16.19 15.91
N ARG A 119 2.52 -15.61 16.96
CA ARG A 119 1.14 -15.88 17.37
C ARG A 119 0.12 -15.04 16.59
N TYR A 120 0.48 -13.82 16.25
CA TYR A 120 -0.38 -12.85 15.57
C TYR A 120 0.36 -12.18 14.40
N PRO A 121 0.71 -12.94 13.35
CA PRO A 121 1.43 -12.39 12.20
C PRO A 121 0.55 -11.41 11.41
N ASP A 122 -0.77 -11.59 11.44
CA ASP A 122 -1.77 -10.73 10.83
C ASP A 122 -1.82 -9.31 11.42
N GLN A 123 -1.24 -9.10 12.60
CA GLN A 123 -1.12 -7.77 13.23
C GLN A 123 0.07 -6.97 12.73
N SER A 124 0.77 -7.39 11.68
CA SER A 124 1.82 -6.55 11.08
C SER A 124 1.27 -5.27 10.46
N CYS A 125 2.14 -4.29 10.25
CA CYS A 125 1.87 -3.15 9.39
C CYS A 125 1.77 -3.57 7.90
N THR A 126 0.80 -3.02 7.18
CA THR A 126 0.70 -3.12 5.72
C THR A 126 1.16 -1.81 5.07
N LEU A 127 2.08 -1.91 4.11
CA LEU A 127 2.63 -0.74 3.43
C LEU A 127 1.84 -0.44 2.16
N MET A 128 1.54 0.83 1.92
CA MET A 128 1.05 1.34 0.63
C MET A 128 2.10 2.30 0.08
N ILE A 129 2.86 1.84 -0.92
CA ILE A 129 3.99 2.57 -1.50
C ILE A 129 3.55 3.14 -2.85
N GLN A 130 3.37 4.46 -2.91
CA GLN A 130 3.06 5.17 -4.15
C GLN A 130 4.33 5.38 -4.98
N LEU A 131 4.30 4.90 -6.22
CA LEU A 131 5.41 4.92 -7.16
C LEU A 131 5.03 5.73 -8.41
N PRO A 132 6.02 6.29 -9.13
CA PRO A 132 5.76 6.98 -10.40
C PRO A 132 5.15 6.04 -11.45
N ASP A 133 5.54 4.76 -11.47
CA ASP A 133 4.94 3.70 -12.29
C ASP A 133 5.05 2.35 -11.56
N LEU A 134 4.25 1.36 -11.98
CA LEU A 134 4.38 -0.05 -11.59
C LEU A 134 5.21 -0.85 -12.60
N GLN A 135 6.05 -0.16 -13.36
CA GLN A 135 6.96 -0.68 -14.36
C GLN A 135 8.27 0.12 -14.33
N GLY A 136 9.34 -0.50 -14.79
CA GLY A 136 10.68 0.07 -14.74
C GLY A 136 11.47 -0.44 -13.53
N GLY A 137 12.79 -0.22 -13.52
CA GLY A 137 13.68 -0.82 -12.53
C GLY A 137 14.10 -2.25 -12.88
N ARG A 138 14.70 -2.93 -11.90
CA ARG A 138 15.30 -4.26 -12.09
C ARG A 138 14.22 -5.34 -12.22
N MET A 139 14.35 -6.19 -13.24
CA MET A 139 13.48 -7.34 -13.43
C MET A 139 13.77 -8.41 -12.37
N LEU A 140 12.74 -8.80 -11.62
CA LEU A 140 12.81 -9.82 -10.58
C LEU A 140 11.78 -10.91 -10.84
N ALA A 141 12.11 -12.14 -10.46
CA ALA A 141 11.24 -13.30 -10.52
C ALA A 141 10.55 -13.50 -9.17
N TRP A 142 9.23 -13.39 -9.15
CA TRP A 142 8.39 -13.61 -7.98
C TRP A 142 7.79 -15.02 -8.02
N SER A 143 7.76 -15.69 -6.88
CA SER A 143 7.16 -17.02 -6.70
C SER A 143 6.57 -17.19 -5.30
N GLY A 144 5.65 -18.14 -5.14
CA GLY A 144 4.98 -18.40 -3.87
C GLY A 144 3.47 -18.58 -4.03
N PRO A 145 2.70 -18.60 -2.93
CA PRO A 145 1.24 -18.72 -2.98
C PRO A 145 0.61 -17.65 -3.88
N GLY A 146 -0.37 -18.04 -4.70
CA GLY A 146 -1.01 -17.16 -5.67
C GLY A 146 -0.28 -17.03 -7.02
N ILE A 147 0.92 -17.61 -7.15
CA ILE A 147 1.70 -17.64 -8.40
C ILE A 147 1.86 -19.09 -8.85
N GLU A 148 1.28 -19.46 -10.00
CA GLU A 148 1.36 -20.84 -10.51
C GLU A 148 2.80 -21.25 -10.90
N ARG A 149 3.56 -20.34 -11.51
CA ARG A 149 4.93 -20.59 -11.97
C ARG A 149 5.89 -19.54 -11.42
N ARG A 150 6.04 -18.44 -12.16
CA ARG A 150 6.80 -17.24 -11.78
C ARG A 150 6.17 -16.03 -12.45
N HIS A 151 6.19 -14.89 -11.78
CA HIS A 151 5.91 -13.59 -12.40
C HIS A 151 7.19 -12.78 -12.51
N SER A 152 7.44 -12.23 -13.70
CA SER A 152 8.51 -11.26 -13.90
C SER A 152 7.96 -9.87 -13.62
N VAL A 153 8.49 -9.22 -12.58
CA VAL A 153 8.03 -7.91 -12.10
C VAL A 153 9.22 -6.97 -12.05
N ALA A 154 9.06 -5.77 -12.58
CA ALA A 154 10.03 -4.69 -12.47
C ALA A 154 9.32 -3.48 -11.86
N LEU A 155 9.81 -3.02 -10.71
CA LEU A 155 9.33 -1.80 -10.06
C LEU A 155 10.47 -0.79 -9.93
N PRO A 156 10.20 0.52 -10.10
CA PRO A 156 11.21 1.59 -10.02
C PRO A 156 11.58 1.88 -8.57
N LEU A 157 12.13 0.87 -7.90
CA LEU A 157 12.58 0.88 -6.53
C LEU A 157 14.10 0.74 -6.47
N ASP A 158 14.69 1.32 -5.44
CA ASP A 158 16.09 1.09 -5.10
C ASP A 158 16.34 -0.40 -4.81
N GLU A 159 17.48 -0.94 -5.23
CA GLU A 159 17.80 -2.37 -5.03
C GLU A 159 17.83 -2.75 -3.54
N GLY A 160 18.23 -1.81 -2.67
CA GLY A 160 18.24 -1.97 -1.22
C GLY A 160 16.85 -2.22 -0.63
N PHE A 161 15.76 -1.88 -1.33
CA PHE A 161 14.40 -2.16 -0.88
C PHE A 161 14.18 -3.66 -0.70
N TRP A 162 14.63 -4.46 -1.67
CA TRP A 162 14.42 -5.91 -1.67
C TRP A 162 15.19 -6.57 -0.53
N ALA A 163 16.42 -6.12 -0.28
CA ALA A 163 17.23 -6.56 0.85
C ALA A 163 16.62 -6.13 2.19
N ALA A 164 16.15 -4.88 2.30
CA ALA A 164 15.49 -4.37 3.51
C ALA A 164 14.20 -5.13 3.81
N ARG A 165 13.40 -5.46 2.79
CA ARG A 165 12.20 -6.29 2.94
C ARG A 165 12.56 -7.69 3.42
N GLU A 166 13.52 -8.34 2.77
CA GLU A 166 13.92 -9.71 3.13
C GLU A 166 14.47 -9.80 4.55
N ALA A 167 15.26 -8.81 4.99
CA ALA A 167 15.76 -8.72 6.35
C ALA A 167 14.66 -8.61 7.42
N ARG A 168 13.45 -8.22 7.03
CA ARG A 168 12.27 -8.12 7.91
C ARG A 168 11.24 -9.23 7.70
N ASN A 169 11.53 -10.18 6.81
CA ASN A 169 10.57 -11.22 6.42
C ASN A 169 10.97 -12.57 7.01
N VAL A 170 10.57 -12.81 8.26
CA VAL A 170 10.75 -14.10 8.94
C VAL A 170 9.39 -14.78 9.03
N PHE A 171 9.02 -15.49 7.96
CA PHE A 171 7.69 -16.09 7.85
C PHE A 171 7.34 -16.93 9.10
N PRO A 172 6.17 -16.72 9.73
CA PRO A 172 5.00 -15.98 9.22
C PRO A 172 5.01 -14.45 9.43
N CYS A 173 6.00 -13.90 10.13
CA CYS A 173 6.15 -12.47 10.36
C CYS A 173 6.72 -11.77 9.10
N GLY A 174 6.28 -10.54 8.86
CA GLY A 174 6.73 -9.75 7.72
C GLY A 174 5.76 -8.63 7.39
N LEU A 175 6.06 -7.91 6.32
CA LEU A 175 5.24 -6.79 5.83
C LEU A 175 4.58 -7.19 4.51
N ASP A 176 3.28 -6.96 4.42
CA ASP A 176 2.56 -7.00 3.15
C ASP A 176 2.62 -5.62 2.50
N VAL A 177 2.74 -5.58 1.17
CA VAL A 177 2.97 -4.33 0.43
C VAL A 177 1.99 -4.20 -0.72
N PHE A 178 1.34 -3.05 -0.82
CA PHE A 178 0.70 -2.56 -2.02
C PHE A 178 1.61 -1.52 -2.69
N PHE A 179 2.00 -1.77 -3.93
CA PHE A 179 2.59 -0.74 -4.77
C PHE A 179 1.49 -0.09 -5.58
N VAL A 180 1.46 1.24 -5.63
CA VAL A 180 0.35 2.00 -6.22
C VAL A 180 0.88 3.04 -7.20
N SER A 181 0.21 3.23 -8.34
CA SER A 181 0.51 4.30 -9.29
C SER A 181 -0.75 4.69 -10.07
N GLY A 182 -1.18 5.94 -9.92
CA GLY A 182 -2.42 6.46 -10.50
C GLY A 182 -3.65 5.71 -10.04
N ASN A 183 -4.22 4.88 -10.90
CA ASN A 183 -5.37 4.00 -10.59
C ASN A 183 -5.01 2.51 -10.56
N ARG A 184 -3.72 2.18 -10.61
CA ARG A 184 -3.23 0.80 -10.65
C ARG A 184 -2.60 0.45 -9.31
N LEU A 185 -2.71 -0.83 -8.92
CA LEU A 185 -1.99 -1.38 -7.79
C LEU A 185 -1.50 -2.80 -8.04
N LEU A 186 -0.41 -3.17 -7.36
CA LEU A 186 0.22 -4.47 -7.40
C LEU A 186 0.52 -4.90 -5.96
N GLY A 187 0.15 -6.13 -5.59
CA GLY A 187 0.35 -6.65 -4.25
C GLY A 187 1.60 -7.53 -4.14
N LEU A 188 2.28 -7.44 -3.01
CA LEU A 188 3.41 -8.27 -2.61
C LEU A 188 3.20 -8.71 -1.16
N PRO A 189 2.53 -9.86 -0.91
CA PRO A 189 2.42 -10.41 0.43
C PRO A 189 3.77 -10.92 0.90
N ARG A 190 3.96 -10.98 2.22
CA ARG A 190 5.19 -11.46 2.89
C ARG A 190 5.60 -12.88 2.48
N SER A 191 4.64 -13.72 2.11
CA SER A 191 4.89 -15.10 1.65
C SER A 191 5.51 -15.17 0.25
N THR A 192 5.50 -14.08 -0.51
CA THR A 192 6.11 -14.03 -1.85
C THR A 192 7.62 -13.98 -1.73
N ARG A 193 8.28 -14.91 -2.43
CA ARG A 193 9.72 -14.96 -2.62
C ARG A 193 10.10 -14.13 -3.83
N VAL A 194 11.07 -13.24 -3.67
CA VAL A 194 11.58 -12.35 -4.71
C VAL A 194 13.04 -12.71 -4.98
N GLN A 195 13.35 -13.06 -6.23
CA GLN A 195 14.69 -13.48 -6.64
C GLN A 195 15.09 -12.76 -7.93
N GLU A 196 16.38 -12.72 -8.23
CA GLU A 196 16.86 -12.24 -9.53
C GLU A 196 16.38 -13.17 -10.65
N CYS A 197 16.09 -12.61 -11.82
CA CYS A 197 15.86 -13.43 -13.01
C CYS A 197 17.18 -14.14 -13.39
N ALA A 198 17.09 -15.44 -13.65
CA ALA A 198 18.20 -16.21 -14.23
C ALA A 198 18.37 -15.90 -15.72
#